data_AF-A0A7K9WIB5-F1
#
_entry.id   AF-A0A7K9WIB5-F1
#
_cell.length_a   1.000
_cell.length_b   1.000
_cell.length_c   1.000
_cell.angle_alpha   90.00
_cell.angle_beta   90.00
_cell.angle_gamma   90.00
#
_symmetry.space_group_name_H-M   'P 1'
#
loop_
_entity.id
_entity.type
_entity.pdbx_description
1 polymer ?
#
loop_
_entity_poly.entity_id
_entity_poly.type
_entity_poly.pdbx_seq_one_letter_code
_entity_poly.pdbx_strand_id
1 'polypeptide(L)'
;LSRQQERHYRLLAELQELVKALPSVCQQRLSYTTLSELALALLDGTVFEIVQGLLEIQHLTEKNLYSQRRQLHSEHRGLKQELFHRHKEAQQCCRPHNLPLLRAAQQREMEAMEQQIREEQRMMDEKIVLELDQKVIDQQSTLEKAGVSGFYITTNPQELTLQMNLLELIRKLQQKEAEAEKTFS
;
A
#
# COMPACT_ATOMS: atom_id res chain seq x y z
N LEU A 1 -9.23 -1.30 -41.40
CA LEU A 1 -9.80 -0.13 -40.68
C LEU A 1 -8.65 0.84 -40.40
N SER A 2 -8.84 1.97 -39.71
CA SER A 2 -7.67 2.71 -39.20
C SER A 2 -6.93 1.83 -38.18
N ARG A 3 -5.59 1.84 -38.17
CA ARG A 3 -4.79 1.02 -37.23
C ARG A 3 -5.19 1.23 -35.76
N GLN A 4 -5.63 2.45 -35.41
CA GLN A 4 -6.14 2.77 -34.08
C GLN A 4 -7.48 2.10 -33.77
N GLN A 5 -8.42 2.05 -34.72
CA GLN A 5 -9.68 1.31 -34.53
C GLN A 5 -9.43 -0.18 -34.31
N GLU A 6 -8.50 -0.77 -35.06
CA GLU A 6 -8.14 -2.19 -34.88
C GLU A 6 -7.49 -2.46 -33.52
N ARG A 7 -6.66 -1.54 -33.02
CA ARG A 7 -6.12 -1.63 -31.65
C ARG A 7 -7.23 -1.47 -30.61
N HIS A 8 -8.13 -0.50 -30.77
CA HIS A 8 -9.24 -0.27 -29.85
C HIS A 8 -10.14 -1.50 -29.72
N TYR A 9 -10.58 -2.08 -30.84
CA TYR A 9 -11.40 -3.30 -30.82
C TYR A 9 -10.68 -4.48 -30.16
N ARG A 10 -9.37 -4.64 -30.39
CA ARG A 10 -8.57 -5.68 -29.73
C ARG A 10 -8.52 -5.47 -28.21
N LEU A 11 -8.17 -4.28 -27.75
CA LEU A 11 -8.11 -3.95 -26.32
C LEU A 11 -9.48 -4.13 -25.65
N LEU A 12 -10.56 -3.70 -26.32
CA LEU A 12 -11.91 -3.87 -25.82
C LEU A 12 -12.32 -5.34 -25.69
N ALA A 13 -12.02 -6.17 -26.71
CA ALA A 13 -12.29 -7.60 -26.66
C ALA A 13 -11.54 -8.27 -25.50
N GLU A 14 -10.26 -7.94 -25.32
CA GLU A 14 -9.47 -8.45 -24.20
C GLU A 14 -10.01 -8.00 -22.84
N LEU A 15 -10.41 -6.74 -22.70
CA LEU A 15 -11.06 -6.24 -21.49
C LEU A 15 -12.36 -7.00 -21.18
N GLN A 16 -13.19 -7.25 -22.20
CA GLN A 16 -14.42 -8.02 -22.04
C GLN A 16 -14.16 -9.46 -21.57
N GLU A 17 -13.12 -10.12 -22.09
CA GLU A 17 -12.72 -11.44 -21.62
C GLU A 17 -12.21 -11.41 -20.17
N LEU A 18 -11.39 -10.43 -19.82
CA LEU A 18 -10.88 -10.26 -18.46
C LEU A 18 -12.01 -10.00 -17.45
N VAL A 19 -13.05 -9.25 -17.84
CA VAL A 19 -14.22 -8.98 -16.99
C VAL A 19 -15.00 -10.26 -16.66
N LYS A 20 -15.07 -11.24 -17.59
CA LYS A 20 -15.76 -12.51 -17.33
C LYS A 20 -15.12 -13.32 -16.18
N ALA A 21 -13.85 -13.08 -15.90
CA ALA A 21 -13.13 -13.71 -14.78
C ALA A 21 -13.39 -13.04 -13.42
N LEU A 22 -14.05 -11.86 -13.39
CA LEU A 22 -14.38 -11.16 -12.15
C LEU A 22 -15.67 -11.70 -11.50
N PRO A 23 -15.88 -11.51 -10.19
CA PRO A 23 -17.16 -11.84 -9.56
C PRO A 23 -18.35 -11.11 -10.21
N SER A 24 -19.53 -11.74 -10.24
CA SER A 24 -20.74 -11.22 -10.91
C SER A 24 -21.15 -9.82 -10.46
N VAL A 25 -20.98 -9.51 -9.17
CA VAL A 25 -21.25 -8.19 -8.58
C VAL A 25 -20.36 -7.10 -9.22
N CYS A 26 -19.13 -7.44 -9.59
CA CYS A 26 -18.20 -6.51 -10.24
C CYS A 26 -18.54 -6.35 -11.72
N GLN A 27 -18.90 -7.46 -12.40
CA GLN A 27 -19.29 -7.44 -13.82
C GLN A 27 -20.46 -6.50 -14.09
N GLN A 28 -21.48 -6.53 -13.22
CA GLN A 28 -22.69 -5.70 -13.36
C GLN A 28 -22.41 -4.20 -13.29
N ARG A 29 -21.30 -3.79 -12.67
CA ARG A 29 -20.90 -2.39 -12.55
C ARG A 29 -20.05 -1.90 -13.72
N LEU A 30 -19.55 -2.82 -14.54
CA LEU A 30 -18.69 -2.52 -15.69
C LEU A 30 -19.53 -2.55 -16.98
N SER A 31 -20.08 -1.39 -17.33
CA SER A 31 -20.84 -1.25 -18.57
C SER A 31 -19.94 -1.34 -19.81
N TYR A 32 -20.53 -1.70 -20.96
CA TYR A 32 -19.83 -1.65 -22.25
C TYR A 32 -19.20 -0.28 -22.52
N THR A 33 -19.93 0.79 -22.21
CA THR A 33 -19.46 2.18 -22.39
C THR A 33 -18.19 2.42 -21.58
N THR A 34 -18.18 2.03 -20.30
CA THR A 34 -17.02 2.16 -19.42
C THR A 34 -15.81 1.41 -19.96
N LEU A 35 -16.00 0.18 -20.45
CA LEU A 35 -14.90 -0.62 -21.03
C LEU A 35 -14.40 -0.03 -22.35
N SER A 36 -15.30 0.51 -23.18
CA SER A 36 -14.95 1.16 -24.43
C SER A 36 -14.15 2.45 -24.20
N GLU A 37 -14.54 3.27 -23.24
CA GLU A 37 -13.80 4.47 -22.84
C GLU A 37 -12.44 4.13 -22.23
N LEU A 38 -12.38 3.11 -21.37
CA LEU A 38 -11.12 2.61 -20.83
C LEU A 38 -10.18 2.14 -21.95
N ALA A 39 -10.69 1.36 -22.91
CA ALA A 39 -9.91 0.93 -24.08
C ALA A 39 -9.37 2.11 -24.90
N LEU A 40 -10.12 3.21 -25.00
CA LEU A 40 -9.64 4.44 -25.66
C LEU A 40 -8.50 5.08 -24.88
N ALA A 41 -8.61 5.19 -23.55
CA ALA A 41 -7.57 5.75 -22.69
C ALA A 41 -6.26 4.94 -22.73
N LEU A 42 -6.33 3.64 -23.00
CA LEU A 42 -5.18 2.74 -23.07
C LEU A 42 -4.49 2.70 -24.46
N LEU A 43 -5.04 3.39 -25.47
CA LEU A 43 -4.61 3.23 -26.87
C LEU A 43 -3.17 3.63 -27.17
N ASP A 44 -2.64 4.64 -26.48
CA ASP A 44 -1.30 5.17 -26.73
C ASP A 44 -0.22 4.52 -25.84
N GLY A 45 -0.65 3.78 -24.81
CA GLY A 45 0.22 3.12 -23.84
C GLY A 45 0.65 4.00 -22.66
N THR A 46 0.38 5.31 -22.69
CA THR A 46 0.78 6.26 -21.64
C THR A 46 0.20 5.85 -20.28
N VAL A 47 -1.06 5.42 -20.25
CA VAL A 47 -1.72 4.98 -19.02
C VAL A 47 -1.06 3.73 -18.42
N PHE A 48 -0.52 2.82 -19.25
CA PHE A 48 0.21 1.67 -18.72
C PHE A 48 1.50 2.08 -18.03
N GLU A 49 2.23 3.05 -18.59
CA GLU A 49 3.44 3.61 -17.97
C GLU A 49 3.09 4.34 -16.66
N ILE A 50 1.99 5.11 -16.63
CA ILE A 50 1.51 5.77 -15.41
C ILE A 50 1.19 4.74 -14.33
N VAL A 51 0.41 3.70 -14.64
CA VAL A 51 0.05 2.66 -13.67
C VAL A 51 1.29 1.92 -13.16
N GLN A 52 2.26 1.65 -14.03
CA GLN A 52 3.53 1.04 -13.64
C GLN A 52 4.34 1.95 -12.69
N GLY A 53 4.46 3.24 -13.01
CA GLY A 53 5.13 4.21 -12.14
C GLY A 53 4.44 4.38 -10.78
N LEU A 54 3.09 4.41 -10.75
CA LEU A 54 2.32 4.45 -9.50
C LEU A 54 2.57 3.21 -8.63
N LEU A 55 2.67 2.03 -9.25
CA LEU A 55 2.97 0.78 -8.55
C LEU A 55 4.38 0.77 -7.95
N GLU A 56 5.37 1.29 -8.68
CA GLU A 56 6.75 1.43 -8.19
C GLU A 56 6.84 2.40 -7.01
N ILE A 57 6.18 3.55 -7.10
CA ILE A 57 6.08 4.53 -6.02
C ILE A 57 5.41 3.90 -4.79
N GLN A 58 4.33 3.13 -4.99
CA GLN A 58 3.66 2.41 -3.91
C GLN A 58 4.61 1.42 -3.22
N HIS A 59 5.25 0.52 -3.97
CA HIS A 59 6.18 -0.46 -3.40
C HIS A 59 7.34 0.19 -2.65
N LEU A 60 7.90 1.28 -3.19
CA LEU A 60 8.97 2.02 -2.51
C LEU A 60 8.48 2.62 -1.19
N THR A 61 7.29 3.21 -1.19
CA THR A 61 6.67 3.80 0.02
C THR A 61 6.41 2.73 1.07
N GLU A 62 5.78 1.61 0.70
CA GLU A 62 5.50 0.48 1.60
C GLU A 62 6.80 -0.10 2.20
N LYS A 63 7.84 -0.27 1.37
CA LYS A 63 9.15 -0.75 1.83
C LYS A 63 9.79 0.21 2.83
N ASN A 64 9.68 1.52 2.60
CA ASN A 64 10.21 2.54 3.49
C ASN A 64 9.46 2.55 4.83
N LEU A 65 8.13 2.54 4.81
CA LEU A 65 7.29 2.50 6.01
C LEU A 65 7.55 1.23 6.85
N TYR A 66 7.63 0.07 6.19
CA TYR A 66 7.98 -1.19 6.85
C TYR A 66 9.38 -1.15 7.49
N SER A 67 10.35 -0.55 6.80
CA SER A 67 11.72 -0.42 7.31
C SER A 67 11.77 0.49 8.53
N GLN A 68 11.07 1.64 8.50
CA GLN A 68 10.92 2.55 9.64
C GLN A 68 10.29 1.82 10.84
N ARG A 69 9.20 1.08 10.62
CA ARG A 69 8.54 0.28 11.66
C ARG A 69 9.45 -0.76 12.30
N ARG A 70 10.19 -1.48 11.47
CA ARG A 70 11.17 -2.45 11.95
C ARG A 70 12.29 -1.82 12.74
N GLN A 71 12.78 -0.65 12.32
CA GLN A 71 13.85 0.06 13.01
C GLN A 71 13.38 0.48 14.41
N LEU A 72 12.20 1.11 14.54
CA LEU A 72 11.65 1.50 15.82
C LEU A 72 11.53 0.32 16.79
N HIS A 73 11.00 -0.82 16.31
CA HIS A 73 10.95 -2.04 17.13
C HIS A 73 12.33 -2.55 17.55
N SER A 74 13.35 -2.38 16.71
CA SER A 74 14.71 -2.77 17.05
C SER A 74 15.31 -1.86 18.13
N GLU A 75 15.08 -0.56 18.03
CA GLU A 75 15.49 0.44 19.02
C GLU A 75 14.82 0.17 20.37
N HIS A 76 13.51 -0.09 20.39
CA HIS A 76 12.77 -0.49 21.60
C HIS A 76 13.33 -1.75 22.26
N ARG A 77 13.71 -2.76 21.47
CA ARG A 77 14.35 -3.97 22.00
C ARG A 77 15.71 -3.65 22.64
N GLY A 78 16.52 -2.80 21.99
CA GLY A 78 17.80 -2.35 22.53
C GLY A 78 17.65 -1.61 23.85
N LEU A 79 16.73 -0.63 23.91
CA LEU A 79 16.44 0.14 25.13
C LEU A 79 15.99 -0.75 26.30
N LYS A 80 15.11 -1.73 26.04
CA LYS A 80 14.69 -2.69 27.08
C LYS A 80 15.85 -3.53 27.60
N GLN A 81 16.74 -3.99 26.71
CA GLN A 81 17.92 -4.78 27.10
C GLN A 81 18.89 -3.95 27.93
N GLU A 82 19.16 -2.72 27.53
CA GLU A 82 20.05 -1.80 28.26
C GLU A 82 19.48 -1.45 29.64
N LEU A 83 18.18 -1.14 29.73
CA LEU A 83 17.51 -0.88 31.00
C LEU A 83 17.61 -2.09 31.94
N PHE A 84 17.31 -3.28 31.43
CA PHE A 84 17.39 -4.52 32.20
C PHE A 84 18.82 -4.78 32.71
N HIS A 85 19.83 -4.54 31.88
CA HIS A 85 21.22 -4.68 32.27
C HIS A 85 21.58 -3.71 33.41
N ARG A 86 21.27 -2.42 33.24
CA ARG A 86 21.47 -1.39 34.27
C ARG A 86 20.76 -1.72 35.58
N HIS A 87 19.52 -2.22 35.50
CA HIS A 87 18.77 -2.63 36.68
C HIS A 87 19.45 -3.78 37.42
N LYS A 88 19.94 -4.78 36.69
CA LYS A 88 20.65 -5.93 37.25
C LYS A 88 21.96 -5.50 37.93
N GLU A 89 22.75 -4.65 37.30
CA GLU A 89 23.99 -4.12 37.88
C GLU A 89 23.73 -3.31 39.16
N ALA A 90 22.73 -2.43 39.14
CA ALA A 90 22.36 -1.64 40.32
C ALA A 90 21.90 -2.52 41.49
N GLN A 91 21.20 -3.63 41.23
CA GLN A 91 20.79 -4.58 42.27
C GLN A 91 21.99 -5.32 42.89
N GLN A 92 23.03 -5.64 42.11
CA GLN A 92 24.22 -6.35 42.60
C GLN A 92 25.03 -5.50 43.60
N CYS A 93 25.09 -4.18 43.37
CA CYS A 93 25.83 -3.25 44.22
C CYS A 93 25.00 -2.68 45.38
N CYS A 94 23.71 -3.03 45.49
CA CYS A 94 22.80 -2.46 46.49
C CYS A 94 22.88 -3.19 47.84
N ARG A 95 22.77 -2.43 48.94
CA ARG A 95 22.66 -3.01 50.28
C ARG A 95 21.30 -3.73 50.45
N PRO A 96 21.22 -4.87 51.16
CA PRO A 96 20.00 -5.67 51.29
C PRO A 96 18.77 -4.88 51.78
N HIS A 97 18.95 -3.95 52.71
CA HIS A 97 17.84 -3.15 53.25
C HIS A 97 17.26 -2.15 52.23
N ASN A 98 18.05 -1.68 51.27
CA ASN A 98 17.63 -0.72 50.24
C ASN A 98 17.03 -1.40 49.01
N LEU A 99 17.24 -2.71 48.88
CA LEU A 99 16.82 -3.50 47.72
C LEU A 99 15.31 -3.42 47.42
N PRO A 100 14.39 -3.42 48.40
CA PRO A 100 12.95 -3.27 48.12
C PRO A 100 12.61 -1.92 47.50
N LEU A 101 13.20 -0.83 48.02
CA LEU A 101 12.99 0.52 47.50
C LEU A 101 13.54 0.66 46.08
N LEU A 102 14.74 0.11 45.83
CA LEU A 102 15.36 0.09 44.50
C LEU A 102 14.49 -0.68 43.50
N ARG A 103 14.02 -1.88 43.85
CA ARG A 103 13.12 -2.68 42.99
C ARG A 103 11.83 -1.95 42.68
N ALA A 104 11.23 -1.27 43.66
CA ALA A 104 10.03 -0.47 43.43
C ALA A 104 10.27 0.75 42.51
N ALA A 105 11.48 1.33 42.53
CA ALA A 105 11.86 2.38 41.57
C ALA A 105 12.08 1.82 40.16
N GLN A 106 12.80 0.70 40.05
CA GLN A 106 13.07 0.01 38.78
C GLN A 106 11.78 -0.47 38.10
N GLN A 107 10.82 -0.99 38.88
CA GLN A 107 9.52 -1.39 38.37
C GLN A 107 8.76 -0.21 37.75
N ARG A 108 8.73 0.93 38.44
CA ARG A 108 8.12 2.16 37.91
C ARG A 108 8.81 2.67 36.64
N GLU A 109 10.13 2.58 36.59
CA GLU A 109 10.90 2.96 35.40
C GLU A 109 10.60 2.04 34.21
N MET A 110 10.47 0.73 34.44
CA MET A 110 10.07 -0.24 33.42
C MET A 110 8.66 0.03 32.92
N GLU A 111 7.70 0.27 33.82
CA GLU A 111 6.32 0.60 33.45
C GLU A 111 6.24 1.88 32.62
N ALA A 112 6.98 2.92 33.00
CA ALA A 112 7.05 4.18 32.25
C ALA A 112 7.65 3.97 30.85
N MET A 113 8.75 3.21 30.73
CA MET A 113 9.34 2.86 29.44
C MET A 113 8.35 2.07 28.57
N GLU A 114 7.62 1.11 29.13
CA GLU A 114 6.64 0.33 28.38
C GLU A 114 5.42 1.15 27.95
N GLN A 115 5.02 2.16 28.73
CA GLN A 115 4.01 3.12 28.30
C GLN A 115 4.53 3.96 27.12
N GLN A 116 5.75 4.49 27.20
CA GLN A 116 6.34 5.27 26.11
C GLN A 116 6.48 4.44 24.82
N ILE A 117 7.00 3.21 24.91
CA ILE A 117 7.13 2.29 23.77
C ILE A 117 5.78 2.05 23.09
N ARG A 118 4.73 1.82 23.88
CA ARG A 118 3.37 1.61 23.35
C ARG A 118 2.84 2.84 22.62
N GLU A 119 3.10 4.03 23.17
CA GLU A 119 2.67 5.27 22.54
C GLU A 119 3.41 5.54 21.24
N GLU A 120 4.74 5.38 21.22
CA GLU A 120 5.53 5.54 20.00
C GLU A 120 5.12 4.55 18.90
N GLN A 121 4.82 3.29 19.27
CA GLN A 121 4.29 2.30 18.32
C GLN A 121 2.93 2.71 17.75
N ARG A 122 2.03 3.22 18.60
CA ARG A 122 0.71 3.70 18.16
C ARG A 122 0.84 4.87 17.20
N MET A 123 1.62 5.88 17.57
CA MET A 123 1.85 7.06 16.74
C MET A 123 2.44 6.69 15.37
N MET A 124 3.35 5.73 15.33
CA MET A 124 3.91 5.23 14.08
C MET A 124 2.89 4.46 13.25
N ASP A 125 2.07 3.59 13.85
CA ASP A 125 1.04 2.85 13.14
C ASP A 125 -0.04 3.80 12.57
N GLU A 126 -0.44 4.82 13.33
CA GLU A 126 -1.33 5.88 12.84
C GLU A 126 -0.71 6.65 11.65
N LYS A 127 0.57 7.02 11.76
CA LYS A 127 1.30 7.66 10.66
C LYS A 127 1.34 6.78 9.41
N ILE A 128 1.57 5.47 9.56
CA ILE A 128 1.59 4.53 8.42
C ILE A 128 0.23 4.52 7.71
N VAL A 129 -0.87 4.43 8.46
CA VAL A 129 -2.22 4.43 7.87
C VAL A 129 -2.47 5.73 7.11
N LEU A 130 -2.15 6.88 7.71
CA LEU A 130 -2.32 8.19 7.06
C LEU A 130 -1.50 8.34 5.78
N GLU A 131 -0.25 7.86 5.77
CA GLU A 131 0.58 7.89 4.56
C GLU A 131 0.03 6.97 3.47
N LEU A 132 -0.50 5.79 3.82
CA LEU A 132 -1.14 4.88 2.86
C LEU A 132 -2.44 5.46 2.30
N ASP A 133 -3.28 6.07 3.14
CA ASP A 133 -4.50 6.74 2.69
C ASP A 133 -4.20 7.90 1.74
N GLN A 134 -3.16 8.68 2.04
CA GLN A 134 -2.70 9.74 1.14
C GLN A 134 -2.22 9.17 -0.20
N LYS A 135 -1.55 8.01 -0.21
CA LYS A 135 -1.13 7.36 -1.46
C LYS A 135 -2.31 6.93 -2.32
N VAL A 136 -3.40 6.44 -1.71
CA VAL A 136 -4.64 6.12 -2.44
C VAL A 136 -5.20 7.38 -3.10
N ILE A 137 -5.26 8.50 -2.38
CA ILE A 137 -5.74 9.78 -2.92
C ILE A 137 -4.84 10.27 -4.07
N ASP A 138 -3.51 10.19 -3.91
CA ASP A 138 -2.53 10.58 -4.94
C ASP A 138 -2.71 9.74 -6.23
N GLN A 139 -2.89 8.43 -6.07
CA GLN A 139 -3.11 7.49 -7.18
C GLN A 139 -4.42 7.78 -7.90
N GLN A 140 -5.53 7.95 -7.17
CA GLN A 140 -6.83 8.33 -7.72
C GLN A 140 -6.73 9.65 -8.50
N SER A 141 -6.12 10.68 -7.90
CA SER A 141 -5.97 11.99 -8.54
C SER A 141 -5.12 11.92 -9.81
N THR A 142 -4.05 11.13 -9.79
CA THR A 142 -3.18 10.96 -10.96
C THR A 142 -3.92 10.29 -12.11
N LEU A 143 -4.68 9.23 -11.84
CA LEU A 143 -5.43 8.49 -12.85
C LEU A 143 -6.62 9.30 -13.39
N GLU A 144 -7.30 10.06 -12.53
CA GLU A 144 -8.35 11.00 -12.94
C GLU A 144 -7.79 12.08 -13.89
N LYS A 145 -6.65 12.69 -13.54
CA LYS A 145 -5.98 13.69 -14.39
C LYS A 145 -5.42 13.12 -15.69
N ALA A 146 -5.05 11.84 -15.70
CA ALA A 146 -4.66 11.13 -16.91
C ALA A 146 -5.85 10.77 -17.82
N GLY A 147 -7.09 11.09 -17.40
CA GLY A 147 -8.29 10.85 -18.19
C GLY A 147 -8.74 9.38 -18.18
N VAL A 148 -8.32 8.59 -17.19
CA VAL A 148 -8.71 7.19 -17.10
C VAL A 148 -10.15 7.10 -16.56
N SER A 149 -11.08 6.64 -17.39
CA SER A 149 -12.49 6.49 -17.00
C SER A 149 -12.65 5.62 -15.76
N GLY A 150 -13.52 6.06 -14.83
CA GLY A 150 -13.83 5.36 -13.59
C GLY A 150 -12.96 5.75 -12.39
N PHE A 151 -11.93 6.58 -12.58
CA PHE A 151 -11.10 7.10 -11.49
C PHE A 151 -11.49 8.53 -11.11
N TYR A 152 -11.65 8.73 -9.80
CA TYR A 152 -11.93 9.99 -9.13
C TYR A 152 -11.65 9.81 -7.64
N ILE A 153 -11.40 10.90 -6.91
CA ILE A 153 -11.13 10.81 -5.47
C ILE A 153 -12.40 10.35 -4.73
N THR A 154 -12.30 9.24 -3.99
CA THR A 154 -13.42 8.68 -3.24
C THR A 154 -12.96 7.81 -2.08
N THR A 155 -13.72 7.85 -0.98
CA THR A 155 -13.55 7.00 0.20
C THR A 155 -14.69 5.98 0.34
N ASN A 156 -15.63 5.95 -0.61
CA ASN A 156 -16.72 4.98 -0.61
C ASN A 156 -16.15 3.57 -0.88
N PRO A 157 -16.35 2.59 0.01
CA PRO A 157 -15.77 1.25 -0.15
C PRO A 157 -16.17 0.55 -1.45
N GLN A 158 -17.39 0.78 -1.93
CA GLN A 158 -17.87 0.19 -3.18
C GLN A 158 -17.15 0.80 -4.39
N GLU A 159 -16.93 2.11 -4.38
CA GLU A 159 -16.21 2.81 -5.45
C GLU A 159 -14.72 2.47 -5.45
N LEU A 160 -14.12 2.37 -4.26
CA LEU A 160 -12.74 1.88 -4.10
C LEU A 160 -12.56 0.48 -4.68
N THR A 161 -13.49 -0.43 -4.37
CA THR A 161 -13.47 -1.79 -4.92
C THR A 161 -13.57 -1.77 -6.45
N LEU A 162 -14.41 -0.90 -7.02
CA LEU A 162 -14.53 -0.75 -8.47
C LEU A 162 -13.23 -0.24 -9.10
N GLN A 163 -12.62 0.80 -8.53
CA GLN A 163 -11.35 1.36 -9.01
C GLN A 163 -10.19 0.36 -8.90
N MET A 164 -10.14 -0.46 -7.84
CA MET A 164 -9.19 -1.56 -7.71
C MET A 164 -9.36 -2.61 -8.81
N ASN A 165 -10.60 -2.99 -9.12
CA ASN A 165 -10.88 -3.93 -10.21
C ASN A 165 -10.47 -3.35 -11.57
N LEU A 166 -10.72 -2.05 -11.81
CA LEU A 166 -10.27 -1.37 -13.03
C LEU A 166 -8.74 -1.37 -13.15
N LEU A 167 -8.02 -1.07 -12.06
CA LEU A 167 -6.56 -1.18 -12.02
C LEU A 167 -6.07 -2.60 -12.32
N GLU A 168 -6.73 -3.62 -11.79
CA GLU A 168 -6.38 -5.02 -12.06
C GLU A 168 -6.57 -5.37 -13.54
N LEU A 169 -7.66 -4.90 -14.17
CA LEU A 169 -7.89 -5.07 -15.60
C LEU A 169 -6.80 -4.40 -16.45
N ILE A 170 -6.45 -3.15 -16.14
CA ILE A 170 -5.37 -2.42 -16.83
C ILE A 170 -4.05 -3.20 -16.73
N ARG A 171 -3.70 -3.69 -15.54
CA ARG A 171 -2.46 -4.45 -15.31
C ARG A 171 -2.45 -5.79 -16.05
N LYS A 172 -3.56 -6.53 -16.04
CA LYS A 172 -3.66 -7.80 -16.78
C LYS A 172 -3.56 -7.59 -18.29
N LEU A 173 -4.14 -6.50 -18.80
CA LEU A 173 -4.04 -6.16 -20.21
C LEU A 173 -2.61 -5.79 -20.60
N GLN A 174 -1.92 -5.00 -19.78
CA GLN A 174 -0.50 -4.67 -19.96
C GLN A 174 0.39 -5.92 -20.02
N GLN A 175 0.13 -6.90 -19.15
CA GLN A 175 0.87 -8.18 -19.15
C GLN A 175 0.65 -8.95 -20.47
N LYS A 176 -0.59 -9.03 -20.95
CA LYS A 176 -0.90 -9.67 -22.23
C LYS A 176 -0.24 -8.99 -23.42
N GLU A 177 -0.23 -7.65 -23.46
CA GLU A 177 0.46 -6.91 -24.53
C GLU A 177 1.97 -7.19 -24.50
N ALA A 178 2.59 -7.19 -23.32
CA ALA A 178 4.01 -7.50 -23.16
C ALA A 178 4.37 -8.97 -23.51
N GLU A 179 3.47 -9.91 -23.25
CA GLU A 179 3.63 -11.32 -23.66
C GLU A 179 3.54 -11.48 -25.18
N ALA A 180 2.57 -10.82 -25.81
CA ALA A 180 2.43 -10.83 -27.26
C ALA A 180 3.71 -10.31 -27.94
N GLU A 181 4.25 -9.17 -27.48
CA GLU A 181 5.50 -8.60 -28.02
C GLU A 181 6.70 -9.55 -27.90
N LYS A 182 6.80 -10.32 -26.80
CA LYS A 182 7.85 -11.33 -26.60
C LYS A 182 7.70 -12.55 -27.49
N THR A 183 6.48 -12.96 -27.82
CA THR A 183 6.25 -14.09 -28.75
C THR A 183 6.53 -13.77 -30.20
N PHE A 184 6.59 -12.50 -30.57
CA PHE A 184 6.88 -12.02 -31.94
C PHE A 184 8.28 -11.41 -32.10
N SER A 185 9.09 -11.38 -31.04
CA SER A 185 10.50 -10.96 -31.04
C SER A 185 11.44 -12.16 -31.02
#